data_AF-A0A010QEM1-F1
#
_entry.id   AF-A0A010QEM1-F1
#
_cell.length_a   1.000
_cell.length_b   1.000
_cell.length_c   1.000
_cell.angle_alpha   90.00
_cell.angle_beta   90.00
_cell.angle_gamma   90.00
#
_symmetry.space_group_name_H-M   'P 1'
#
loop_
_entity.id
_entity.type
_entity.pdbx_description
1 polymer ?
#
loop_
_entity_poly.entity_id
_entity_poly.type
_entity_poly.pdbx_seq_one_letter_code
_entity_poly.pdbx_strand_id
1 'polypeptide(L)'
;MVCLLGDAGHPMMPHQSQGACMAIEDAAALGILFHPKYFNGDVKDTLEVYNTVRLPRATRVQSAAAKAAYNINERIGFSNNTSTSTYKVADERAKLTIEEMNGYDMYKDIEEVIAQRSGAPFTQKFIKGLPIGLELSPGVIVGQ
;
A
#
# COMPACT_ATOMS: atom_id res chain seq x y z
N MET A 1 -24.98 -4.42 -1.62
CA MET A 1 -23.69 -3.80 -1.28
C MET A 1 -22.76 -3.96 -2.46
N VAL A 2 -21.87 -3.00 -2.69
CA VAL A 2 -20.97 -2.94 -3.85
C VAL A 2 -19.63 -2.37 -3.39
N CYS A 3 -18.52 -2.88 -3.92
CA CYS A 3 -17.20 -2.25 -3.80
C CYS A 3 -16.57 -2.09 -5.19
N LEU A 4 -15.58 -1.20 -5.30
CA LEU A 4 -14.81 -0.97 -6.53
C LEU A 4 -13.39 -1.47 -6.32
N LEU A 5 -12.76 -1.98 -7.38
CA LEU A 5 -11.38 -2.43 -7.40
C LEU A 5 -10.74 -2.18 -8.77
N GLY A 6 -9.40 -2.23 -8.82
CA GLY A 6 -8.66 -1.96 -10.06
C GLY A 6 -8.93 -0.55 -10.62
N ASP A 7 -8.85 -0.40 -11.94
CA ASP A 7 -9.02 0.89 -12.62
C ASP A 7 -10.40 1.55 -12.40
N ALA A 8 -11.42 0.79 -11.98
CA ALA A 8 -12.71 1.36 -11.58
C ALA A 8 -12.64 2.12 -10.25
N GLY A 9 -11.71 1.76 -9.36
CA GLY A 9 -11.50 2.41 -8.06
C GLY A 9 -10.29 3.34 -8.03
N HIS A 10 -9.21 3.00 -8.72
CA HIS A 10 -7.94 3.75 -8.66
C HIS A 10 -7.22 3.84 -10.03
N PRO A 11 -7.85 4.44 -11.04
CA PRO A 11 -7.20 4.63 -12.34
C PRO A 11 -5.93 5.47 -12.17
N MET A 12 -4.79 5.02 -12.72
CA MET A 12 -3.50 5.67 -12.48
C MET A 12 -2.63 5.75 -13.72
N MET A 13 -1.68 6.70 -13.71
CA MET A 13 -0.72 6.87 -14.78
C MET A 13 0.20 5.64 -14.92
N PRO A 14 0.67 5.27 -16.12
CA PRO A 14 1.45 4.05 -16.33
C PRO A 14 2.90 4.13 -15.80
N HIS A 15 3.32 5.28 -15.28
CA HIS A 15 4.72 5.60 -15.00
C HIS A 15 5.36 4.85 -13.82
N GLN A 16 4.56 4.14 -13.02
CA GLN A 16 5.06 3.24 -11.97
C GLN A 16 4.91 1.76 -12.33
N SER A 17 4.21 1.43 -13.42
CA SER A 17 3.83 0.03 -13.76
C SER A 17 3.04 -0.70 -12.66
N GLN A 18 2.47 0.03 -11.69
CA GLN A 18 1.80 -0.57 -10.53
C GLN A 18 0.27 -0.69 -10.64
N GLY A 19 -0.38 -0.19 -11.70
CA GLY A 19 -1.85 -0.24 -11.83
C GLY A 19 -2.39 -1.67 -11.76
N ALA A 20 -1.83 -2.57 -12.59
CA ALA A 20 -2.19 -3.99 -12.57
C ALA A 20 -1.84 -4.66 -11.23
N CYS A 21 -0.70 -4.32 -10.62
CA CYS A 21 -0.31 -4.85 -9.32
C CYS A 21 -1.30 -4.45 -8.22
N MET A 22 -1.80 -3.21 -8.23
CA MET A 22 -2.83 -2.77 -7.27
C MET A 22 -4.17 -3.50 -7.49
N ALA A 23 -4.57 -3.74 -8.74
CA ALA A 23 -5.76 -4.53 -9.04
C ALA A 23 -5.62 -6.00 -8.57
N ILE A 24 -4.43 -6.61 -8.75
CA ILE A 24 -4.14 -7.95 -8.23
C ILE A 24 -4.19 -7.97 -6.70
N GLU A 25 -3.58 -6.97 -6.05
CA GLU A 25 -3.63 -6.85 -4.60
C GLU A 25 -5.08 -6.69 -4.09
N ASP A 26 -5.95 -5.96 -4.80
CA ASP A 26 -7.35 -5.84 -4.42
C ASP A 26 -8.10 -7.17 -4.49
N ALA A 27 -7.91 -7.91 -5.59
CA ALA A 27 -8.51 -9.23 -5.76
C ALA A 27 -8.03 -10.20 -4.67
N ALA A 28 -6.73 -10.15 -4.34
CA ALA A 28 -6.15 -10.93 -3.26
C ALA A 28 -6.75 -10.53 -1.89
N ALA A 29 -6.89 -9.24 -1.60
CA ALA A 29 -7.46 -8.75 -0.35
C ALA A 29 -8.89 -9.23 -0.14
N LEU A 30 -9.74 -9.16 -1.18
CA LEU A 30 -11.09 -9.72 -1.14
C LEU A 30 -11.06 -11.23 -0.92
N GLY A 31 -10.20 -11.96 -1.64
CA GLY A 31 -10.04 -13.41 -1.45
C GLY A 31 -9.64 -13.80 -0.02
N ILE A 32 -8.73 -13.04 0.59
CA ILE A 32 -8.31 -13.22 1.98
C ILE A 32 -9.48 -12.93 2.93
N LEU A 33 -10.15 -11.78 2.76
CA LEU A 33 -11.22 -11.34 3.65
C LEU A 33 -12.44 -12.27 3.64
N PHE A 34 -12.77 -12.86 2.49
CA PHE A 34 -13.86 -13.84 2.36
C PHE A 34 -13.45 -15.28 2.70
N HIS A 35 -12.17 -15.55 3.01
CA HIS A 35 -11.74 -16.85 3.50
C HIS A 35 -12.36 -17.13 4.90
N PRO A 36 -12.75 -18.38 5.24
CA PRO A 36 -13.39 -18.71 6.52
C PRO A 36 -12.61 -18.30 7.78
N LYS A 37 -11.29 -18.11 7.68
CA LYS A 37 -10.45 -17.57 8.77
C LYS A 37 -10.83 -16.13 9.16
N TYR A 38 -11.25 -15.30 8.20
CA TYR A 38 -11.45 -13.87 8.39
C TYR A 38 -12.92 -13.45 8.25
N PHE A 39 -13.71 -14.18 7.44
CA PHE A 39 -15.10 -13.83 7.20
C PHE A 39 -15.98 -14.11 8.42
N ASN A 40 -16.65 -13.08 8.94
CA ASN A 40 -17.53 -13.17 10.12
C ASN A 40 -19.02 -13.37 9.76
N GLY A 41 -19.35 -13.56 8.49
CA GLY A 41 -20.74 -13.65 8.01
C GLY A 41 -21.36 -12.31 7.59
N ASP A 42 -20.71 -11.18 7.89
CA ASP A 42 -21.16 -9.84 7.52
C ASP A 42 -20.37 -9.31 6.31
N VAL A 43 -21.03 -9.33 5.15
CA VAL A 43 -20.46 -8.83 3.89
C VAL A 43 -20.21 -7.32 3.95
N LYS A 44 -21.04 -6.55 4.66
CA LYS A 44 -20.85 -5.09 4.77
C LYS A 44 -19.57 -4.79 5.52
N ASP A 45 -19.44 -5.39 6.69
CA ASP A 45 -18.28 -5.24 7.56
C ASP A 45 -16.99 -5.68 6.84
N THR A 46 -17.05 -6.81 6.14
CA THR A 46 -15.94 -7.33 5.34
C THR A 46 -15.49 -6.33 4.25
N LEU A 47 -16.43 -5.71 3.54
CA LEU A 47 -16.11 -4.70 2.52
C LEU A 47 -15.60 -3.38 3.13
N GLU A 48 -16.00 -3.04 4.36
CA GLU A 48 -15.44 -1.91 5.10
C GLU A 48 -13.98 -2.17 5.54
N VAL A 49 -13.64 -3.39 5.95
CA VAL A 49 -12.23 -3.79 6.19
C VAL A 49 -11.43 -3.68 4.90
N TYR A 50 -11.94 -4.23 3.79
CA TYR A 50 -11.32 -4.13 2.47
C TYR A 50 -10.99 -2.68 2.11
N ASN A 51 -11.98 -1.78 2.23
CA ASN A 51 -11.78 -0.37 1.91
C ASN A 51 -10.75 0.30 2.83
N THR A 52 -10.78 -0.01 4.13
CA THR A 52 -9.83 0.54 5.12
C THR A 52 -8.38 0.16 4.81
N VAL A 53 -8.16 -1.08 4.38
CA VAL A 53 -6.84 -1.63 4.01
C VAL A 53 -6.38 -1.08 2.65
N ARG A 54 -7.24 -1.14 1.63
CA ARG A 54 -6.83 -0.90 0.24
C ARG A 54 -6.81 0.56 -0.18
N LEU A 55 -7.74 1.37 0.31
CA LEU A 55 -7.88 2.76 -0.14
C LEU A 55 -6.60 3.59 0.12
N PRO A 56 -5.98 3.58 1.32
CA PRO A 56 -4.78 4.37 1.57
C PRO A 56 -3.60 3.94 0.70
N ARG A 57 -3.42 2.63 0.52
CA ARG A 57 -2.33 2.05 -0.27
C ARG A 57 -2.47 2.37 -1.75
N ALA A 58 -3.64 2.10 -2.34
CA ALA A 58 -3.89 2.40 -3.75
C ALA A 58 -3.78 3.91 -4.04
N THR A 59 -4.30 4.76 -3.15
CA THR A 59 -4.20 6.23 -3.27
C THR A 59 -2.74 6.70 -3.26
N ARG A 60 -1.90 6.13 -2.39
CA ARG A 60 -0.47 6.45 -2.32
C ARG A 60 0.24 6.09 -3.62
N VAL A 61 -0.01 4.90 -4.15
CA VAL A 61 0.59 4.43 -5.42
C VAL A 61 0.10 5.27 -6.60
N GLN A 62 -1.20 5.60 -6.66
CA GLN A 62 -1.78 6.46 -7.68
C GLN A 62 -1.13 7.86 -7.68
N SER A 63 -0.96 8.46 -6.50
CA SER A 63 -0.30 9.77 -6.34
C SER A 63 1.17 9.71 -6.78
N ALA A 64 1.91 8.67 -6.39
CA ALA A 64 3.28 8.47 -6.82
C ALA A 64 3.39 8.28 -8.35
N ALA A 65 2.42 7.63 -8.97
CA ALA A 65 2.36 7.47 -10.42
C ALA A 65 2.14 8.78 -11.17
N ALA A 66 1.35 9.69 -10.60
CA ALA A 66 1.17 11.03 -11.15
C ALA A 66 2.48 11.84 -11.08
N LYS A 67 3.23 11.77 -9.98
CA LYS A 67 4.54 12.44 -9.85
C LYS A 67 5.57 11.90 -10.85
N ALA A 68 5.64 10.57 -10.98
CA ALA A 68 6.55 9.90 -11.90
C ALA A 68 6.30 10.23 -13.38
N ALA A 69 5.12 10.74 -13.73
CA ALA A 69 4.81 11.21 -15.09
C ALA A 69 5.67 12.43 -15.50
N TYR A 70 6.07 13.25 -14.53
CA TYR A 70 6.81 14.49 -14.77
C TYR A 70 8.27 14.44 -14.31
N ASN A 71 8.61 13.47 -13.46
CA ASN A 71 9.93 13.36 -12.88
C ASN A 71 10.34 11.88 -12.73
N ILE A 72 11.33 11.45 -13.50
CA ILE A 72 11.82 10.07 -13.45
C ILE A 72 12.39 9.67 -12.08
N ASN A 73 12.89 10.63 -11.29
CA ASN A 73 13.40 10.35 -9.94
C ASN A 73 12.27 9.99 -8.96
N GLU A 74 11.00 10.20 -9.31
CA GLU A 74 9.85 9.77 -8.50
C GLU A 74 9.42 8.32 -8.82
N ARG A 75 9.97 7.73 -9.90
CA ARG A 75 9.68 6.36 -10.31
C ARG A 75 10.44 5.38 -9.41
N ILE A 76 9.75 4.34 -8.94
CA ILE A 76 10.36 3.26 -8.16
C ILE A 76 11.58 2.70 -8.91
N GLY A 77 12.68 2.51 -8.18
CA GLY A 77 13.98 2.09 -8.72
C GLY A 77 14.89 3.28 -9.05
N PHE A 78 14.35 4.35 -9.66
CA PHE A 78 15.09 5.59 -9.87
C PHE A 78 15.08 6.50 -8.63
N SER A 79 14.05 6.38 -7.79
CA SER A 79 13.91 7.03 -6.48
C SER A 79 15.06 6.78 -5.51
N ASN A 80 15.85 5.74 -5.77
CA ASN A 80 16.98 5.33 -4.94
C ASN A 80 18.33 5.87 -5.47
N ASN A 81 18.35 6.52 -6.65
CA ASN A 81 19.57 7.06 -7.28
C ASN A 81 19.97 8.43 -6.70
N THR A 82 19.96 8.55 -5.37
CA THR A 82 20.13 9.80 -4.62
C THR A 82 21.49 10.47 -4.82
N SER A 83 22.52 9.71 -5.21
CA SER A 83 23.88 10.20 -5.42
C SER A 83 24.12 10.87 -6.78
N THR A 84 23.11 10.89 -7.67
CA THR A 84 23.28 11.48 -9.01
C THR A 84 23.03 12.99 -9.00
N SER A 85 23.75 13.76 -9.81
CA SER A 85 23.64 15.23 -9.84
C SER A 85 22.28 15.75 -10.34
N THR A 86 21.55 14.91 -11.08
CA THR A 86 20.20 15.20 -11.59
C THR A 86 19.09 14.73 -10.64
N TYR A 87 19.45 14.12 -9.51
CA TYR A 87 18.48 13.63 -8.56
C TYR A 87 17.78 14.79 -7.85
N LYS A 88 16.46 14.84 -8.00
CA LYS A 88 15.58 15.76 -7.31
C LYS A 88 14.19 15.15 -7.26
N VAL A 89 13.60 15.12 -6.08
CA VAL A 89 12.19 14.73 -5.85
C VAL A 89 11.46 15.86 -5.13
N ALA A 90 10.14 15.84 -5.13
CA ALA A 90 9.33 16.85 -4.46
C ALA A 90 9.46 16.76 -2.93
N ASP A 91 9.50 15.54 -2.38
CA ASP A 91 9.63 15.26 -0.95
C ASP A 91 10.25 13.87 -0.75
N GLU A 92 11.42 13.83 -0.12
CA GLU A 92 12.16 12.60 0.17
C GLU A 92 11.39 11.59 1.02
N ARG A 93 10.54 12.07 1.94
CA ARG A 93 9.77 11.21 2.84
C ARG A 93 8.48 10.70 2.22
N ALA A 94 8.01 11.37 1.16
CA ALA A 94 6.73 11.07 0.52
C ALA A 94 6.86 10.36 -0.84
N LYS A 95 8.07 10.04 -1.29
CA LYS A 95 8.28 9.22 -2.48
C LYS A 95 7.94 7.75 -2.20
N LEU A 96 7.53 7.05 -3.23
CA LEU A 96 7.24 5.62 -3.16
C LEU A 96 8.54 4.85 -3.43
N THR A 97 8.92 3.94 -2.55
CA THR A 97 10.18 3.20 -2.67
C THR A 97 9.96 1.73 -3.00
N ILE A 98 11.01 1.07 -3.51
CA ILE A 98 10.95 -0.36 -3.82
C ILE A 98 10.82 -1.20 -2.55
N GLU A 99 11.43 -0.76 -1.45
CA GLU A 99 11.36 -1.43 -0.14
C GLU A 99 9.93 -1.37 0.40
N GLU A 100 9.25 -0.22 0.26
CA GLU A 100 7.85 -0.07 0.66
C GLU A 100 6.93 -0.98 -0.16
N MET A 101 7.15 -1.05 -1.48
CA MET A 101 6.32 -1.88 -2.35
C MET A 101 6.50 -3.36 -2.07
N ASN A 102 7.74 -3.82 -1.97
CA ASN A 102 8.07 -5.24 -1.83
C ASN A 102 7.98 -5.74 -0.39
N GLY A 103 8.12 -4.86 0.60
CA GLY A 103 8.04 -5.19 2.02
C GLY A 103 6.60 -5.34 2.54
N TYR A 104 5.59 -5.06 1.72
CA TYR A 104 4.19 -5.09 2.13
C TYR A 104 3.65 -6.51 2.32
N ASP A 105 3.13 -6.78 3.51
CA ASP A 105 2.39 -7.97 3.87
C ASP A 105 0.91 -7.63 4.12
N MET A 106 0.07 -8.02 3.16
CA MET A 106 -1.37 -7.80 3.19
C MET A 106 -2.09 -8.53 4.31
N TYR A 107 -1.60 -9.71 4.72
CA TYR A 107 -2.20 -10.42 5.84
C TYR A 107 -2.02 -9.63 7.13
N LYS A 108 -0.84 -9.02 7.32
CA LYS A 108 -0.55 -8.21 8.51
C LYS A 108 -1.39 -6.93 8.55
N ASP A 109 -1.57 -6.28 7.39
CA ASP A 109 -2.45 -5.11 7.28
C ASP A 109 -3.91 -5.45 7.63
N ILE A 110 -4.44 -6.55 7.07
CA ILE A 110 -5.80 -7.04 7.38
C ILE A 110 -5.93 -7.42 8.86
N GLU A 111 -4.98 -8.19 9.40
CA GLU A 111 -4.98 -8.61 10.80
C GLU A 111 -4.92 -7.41 11.76
N GLU A 112 -4.14 -6.38 11.42
CA GLU A 112 -4.07 -5.12 12.16
C GLU A 112 -5.42 -4.40 12.17
N VAL A 113 -6.04 -4.21 11.01
CA VAL A 113 -7.35 -3.52 10.91
C VAL A 113 -8.44 -4.29 11.66
N ILE A 114 -8.48 -5.62 11.54
CA ILE A 114 -9.45 -6.45 12.28
C ILE A 114 -9.24 -6.35 13.79
N ALA A 115 -7.97 -6.38 14.26
CA ALA A 115 -7.66 -6.22 15.68
C ALA A 115 -8.12 -4.84 16.19
N GLN A 116 -7.82 -3.77 15.46
CA GLN A 116 -8.26 -2.42 15.81
C GLN A 116 -9.79 -2.30 15.88
N ARG A 117 -10.52 -2.86 14.91
CA ARG A 117 -12.01 -2.80 14.89
C ARG A 117 -12.66 -3.63 16.00
N SER A 118 -12.04 -4.73 16.41
CA SER A 118 -12.50 -5.56 17.53
C SER A 118 -12.06 -5.05 18.91
N GLY A 119 -11.23 -4.00 18.96
CA GLY A 119 -10.63 -3.49 20.19
C GLY A 119 -9.57 -4.42 20.78
N ALA A 120 -9.11 -5.43 20.02
CA ALA A 120 -8.07 -6.35 20.42
C ALA A 120 -6.66 -5.76 20.16
N PRO A 121 -5.66 -6.08 20.99
CA PRO A 121 -4.29 -5.64 20.74
C PRO A 121 -3.70 -6.34 19.51
N PHE A 122 -3.13 -5.57 18.59
CA PHE A 122 -2.27 -6.09 17.52
C PHE A 122 -0.82 -6.12 18.00
N THR A 123 -0.25 -7.32 18.19
CA THR A 123 1.07 -7.51 18.83
C THR A 123 2.20 -7.75 17.84
N GLN A 124 1.88 -7.89 16.54
CA GLN A 124 2.89 -8.14 15.52
C GLN A 124 3.63 -6.83 15.19
N LYS A 125 4.92 -6.96 14.83
CA LYS A 125 5.78 -5.81 14.53
C LYS A 125 5.55 -5.27 13.11
N PHE A 126 4.31 -4.89 12.81
CA PHE A 126 3.90 -4.33 11.52
C PHE A 126 3.04 -3.08 11.74
N ILE A 127 3.10 -2.15 10.80
CA ILE A 127 2.21 -0.99 10.72
C ILE A 127 1.76 -0.88 9.25
N LYS A 128 0.45 -0.94 9.00
CA LYS A 128 -0.16 -0.88 7.67
C LYS A 128 0.48 -1.85 6.68
N GLY A 129 0.68 -3.09 7.14
CA GLY A 129 1.32 -4.16 6.37
C GLY A 129 2.83 -4.04 6.18
N LEU A 130 3.50 -2.99 6.69
CA LEU A 130 4.96 -2.86 6.59
C LEU A 130 5.64 -3.28 7.91
N PRO A 131 6.75 -4.04 7.86
CA PRO A 131 7.52 -4.39 9.05
C PRO A 131 8.06 -3.14 9.75
N ILE A 132 7.88 -3.06 11.08
CA ILE A 132 8.52 -2.02 11.90
C ILE A 132 10.04 -2.21 11.84
N GLY A 133 10.77 -1.12 11.60
CA GLY A 133 12.22 -1.14 11.42
C GLY A 133 12.67 -1.35 9.97
N LEU A 134 11.74 -1.53 9.02
CA LEU A 134 12.08 -1.51 7.60
C LEU A 134 12.63 -0.13 7.21
N GLU A 135 13.84 -0.11 6.66
CA GLU A 135 14.48 1.10 6.16
C GLU A 135 14.01 1.36 4.71
N LEU A 136 13.42 2.53 4.50
CA LEU A 136 12.99 3.05 3.22
C LEU A 136 14.00 4.10 2.75
N SER A 137 14.34 4.08 1.47
CA SER A 137 15.25 5.08 0.91
C SER A 137 14.59 6.48 0.89
N PRO A 138 15.18 7.55 1.47
CA PRO A 138 16.49 7.65 2.12
C PRO A 138 16.37 7.78 3.66
N GLY A 139 16.56 6.67 4.37
CA GLY A 139 16.66 6.65 5.84
C GLY A 139 15.36 6.86 6.60
N VAL A 140 14.19 6.71 5.96
CA VAL A 140 12.91 6.67 6.66
C VAL A 140 12.70 5.28 7.22
N ILE A 141 12.52 5.14 8.53
CA ILE A 141 12.31 3.84 9.17
C ILE A 141 10.84 3.71 9.53
N VAL A 142 10.21 2.61 9.11
CA VAL A 142 8.81 2.33 9.44
C VAL A 142 8.64 2.21 10.96
N GLY A 143 7.76 3.05 11.52
CA GLY A 143 7.45 3.08 12.95
C GLY A 143 8.35 3.97 13.80
N GLN A 144 9.21 4.79 13.20
CA GLN A 144 10.00 5.84 13.86
C GLN A 144 9.51 7.24 13.51
#